data_AF-A0A179GTD4-F1
#
_entry.id   AF-A0A179GTD4-F1
#
_cell.length_a   1.000
_cell.length_b   1.000
_cell.length_c   1.000
_cell.angle_alpha   90.00
_cell.angle_beta   90.00
_cell.angle_gamma   90.00
#
_symmetry.space_group_name_H-M   'P 1'
#
loop_
_entity.id
_entity.type
_entity.pdbx_description
1 polymer ?
#
loop_
_entity_poly.entity_id
_entity_poly.type
_entity_poly.pdbx_seq_one_letter_code
_entity_poly.pdbx_strand_id
1 'polypeptide(L)'
;MGVSNASTSDLVTIDSEFLKRLQLRRDILREHPTSSMRATPRAEPAIRELYEYLAGFYLPKRYPTLFRTRVDGGEAVLENLASAETYPQRAPSATDATMQRLGTLVDEDFIFLMPPPDGTRGEYTIQGWVVCFTSGFDLPPLLEKPLSFVHAPVPGYEEKLGLSMTRWFDRLAVGRLTRRYNWAITVHGGLRLSHGENALYAFHETSRQQQTDVDISKAHLRTELQHLYRLPSSRAIVLMYKTYLYPLEDIKAEGQGGALADAIGGLSKGNVPAMAKYKGSEIWGEAVCKFLRS
;
A
#
# COMPACT_ATOMS: atom_id res chain seq x y z
N MET A 1 -4.39 -13.75 -9.22
CA MET A 1 -4.15 -13.47 -7.79
C MET A 1 -5.48 -13.25 -7.10
N GLY A 2 -5.76 -13.99 -6.03
CA GLY A 2 -7.03 -13.93 -5.31
C GLY A 2 -6.93 -13.15 -4.00
N VAL A 3 -8.07 -12.67 -3.53
CA VAL A 3 -8.24 -12.21 -2.15
C VAL A 3 -8.34 -13.44 -1.25
N SER A 4 -7.68 -13.43 -0.11
CA SER A 4 -7.72 -14.51 0.89
C SER A 4 -7.93 -13.95 2.29
N ASN A 5 -8.42 -14.78 3.21
CA ASN A 5 -8.46 -14.39 4.63
C ASN A 5 -7.05 -14.43 5.21
N ALA A 6 -6.79 -13.60 6.21
CA ALA A 6 -5.55 -13.55 6.96
C ALA A 6 -5.83 -13.55 8.47
N SER A 7 -4.85 -13.96 9.27
CA SER A 7 -4.94 -13.81 10.73
C SER A 7 -4.73 -12.34 11.08
N THR A 8 -5.40 -11.83 12.11
CA THR A 8 -5.11 -10.49 12.62
C THR A 8 -3.64 -10.33 13.02
N SER A 9 -2.97 -11.41 13.42
CA SER A 9 -1.52 -11.46 13.66
C SER A 9 -0.66 -11.11 12.44
N ASP A 10 -1.22 -11.07 11.23
CA ASP A 10 -0.51 -10.75 9.99
C ASP A 10 -0.69 -9.28 9.55
N LEU A 11 -1.45 -8.47 10.32
CA LEU A 11 -1.81 -7.10 9.95
C LEU A 11 -0.60 -6.20 9.65
N VAL A 12 0.46 -6.31 10.45
CA VAL A 12 1.74 -5.59 10.26
C VAL A 12 2.86 -6.59 10.12
N THR A 13 3.77 -6.37 9.17
CA THR A 13 4.95 -7.23 8.96
C THR A 13 6.23 -6.45 9.23
N ILE A 14 7.03 -6.96 10.16
CA ILE A 14 8.34 -6.40 10.50
C ILE A 14 9.42 -7.34 9.98
N ASP A 15 10.39 -6.77 9.26
CA ASP A 15 11.53 -7.46 8.68
C ASP A 15 12.84 -6.75 9.03
N SER A 16 13.97 -7.23 8.49
CA SER A 16 15.30 -6.68 8.73
C SER A 16 15.48 -5.23 8.24
N GLU A 17 14.63 -4.75 7.32
CA GLU A 17 14.74 -3.38 6.79
C GLU A 17 13.98 -2.36 7.66
N PHE A 18 13.28 -2.80 8.71
CA PHE A 18 12.34 -1.98 9.49
C PHE A 18 12.89 -0.60 9.89
N LEU A 19 14.07 -0.52 10.53
CA LEU A 19 14.62 0.76 11.00
C LEU A 19 14.99 1.70 9.85
N LYS A 20 15.58 1.16 8.78
CA LYS A 20 15.91 1.92 7.57
C LYS A 20 14.65 2.43 6.89
N ARG A 21 13.60 1.61 6.85
CA ARG A 21 12.29 1.96 6.30
C ARG A 21 11.63 3.06 7.11
N LEU A 22 11.62 2.97 8.45
CA LEU A 22 11.09 4.05 9.28
C LEU A 22 11.83 5.37 9.05
N GLN A 23 13.16 5.34 8.92
CA GLN A 23 13.94 6.54 8.61
C GLN A 23 13.56 7.14 7.25
N LEU A 24 13.49 6.32 6.20
CA LEU A 24 13.07 6.78 4.88
C LEU A 24 11.65 7.38 4.91
N ARG A 25 10.73 6.78 5.68
CA ARG A 25 9.37 7.32 5.86
C ARG A 25 9.40 8.68 6.55
N ARG A 26 10.25 8.91 7.57
CA ARG A 26 10.43 10.24 8.18
C ARG A 26 10.86 11.28 7.15
N ASP A 27 11.86 10.94 6.33
CA ASP A 27 12.38 11.84 5.30
C ASP A 27 11.31 12.18 4.26
N ILE A 28 10.58 11.18 3.75
CA ILE A 28 9.48 11.38 2.80
C ILE A 28 8.36 12.24 3.38
N LEU A 29 7.94 12.01 4.62
CA LEU A 29 6.88 12.80 5.25
C LEU A 29 7.27 14.25 5.45
N ARG A 30 8.57 14.54 5.66
CA ARG A 30 9.10 15.90 5.75
C ARG A 30 9.17 16.57 4.37
N GLU A 31 9.60 15.84 3.35
CA GLU A 31 9.82 16.37 2.00
C GLU A 31 8.52 16.49 1.19
N HIS A 32 7.55 15.64 1.48
CA HIS A 32 6.30 15.53 0.73
C HIS A 32 5.06 15.50 1.65
N PRO A 33 4.88 16.48 2.55
CA PRO A 33 3.84 16.40 3.59
C PRO A 33 2.42 16.33 3.00
N THR A 34 2.11 17.14 1.98
CA THR A 34 0.76 17.26 1.41
C THR A 34 0.37 16.11 0.48
N SER A 35 1.32 15.51 -0.23
CA SER A 35 1.06 14.35 -1.08
C SER A 35 1.13 13.03 -0.31
N SER A 36 1.90 12.97 0.78
CA SER A 36 2.04 11.76 1.60
C SER A 36 1.00 11.66 2.72
N MET A 37 0.47 12.79 3.22
CA MET A 37 -0.57 12.79 4.24
C MET A 37 -1.67 13.78 3.88
N ARG A 38 -2.91 13.31 3.91
CA ARG A 38 -4.09 14.17 3.82
C ARG A 38 -5.28 13.46 4.42
N ALA A 39 -6.17 14.20 5.06
CA ALA A 39 -7.43 13.69 5.56
C ALA A 39 -8.52 14.76 5.46
N THR A 40 -9.75 14.33 5.20
CA THR A 40 -10.93 15.14 5.47
C THR A 40 -11.34 14.96 6.94
N PRO A 41 -12.17 15.88 7.49
CA PRO A 41 -12.76 15.70 8.82
C PRO A 41 -13.49 14.36 9.00
N ARG A 42 -13.97 13.73 7.91
CA ARG A 42 -14.66 12.44 7.96
C ARG A 42 -13.72 11.28 8.30
N ALA A 43 -12.43 11.38 7.97
CA ALA A 43 -11.46 10.30 8.24
C ALA A 43 -10.83 10.38 9.64
N GLU A 44 -10.95 11.51 10.35
CA GLU A 44 -10.28 11.71 11.65
C GLU A 44 -10.60 10.63 12.69
N PRO A 45 -11.87 10.20 12.88
CA PRO A 45 -12.18 9.14 13.84
C PRO A 45 -11.50 7.81 13.48
N ALA A 46 -11.40 7.49 12.18
CA ALA A 46 -10.78 6.26 11.70
C ALA A 46 -9.25 6.29 11.84
N ILE A 47 -8.62 7.44 11.59
CA ILE A 47 -7.18 7.65 11.77
C ILE A 47 -6.80 7.49 13.24
N ARG A 48 -7.57 8.13 14.13
CA ARG A 48 -7.40 8.02 15.59
C ARG A 48 -7.56 6.58 16.05
N GLU A 49 -8.67 5.95 15.69
CA GLU A 49 -8.99 4.58 16.07
C GLU A 49 -7.89 3.60 15.64
N LEU A 50 -7.39 3.72 14.40
CA LEU A 50 -6.31 2.89 13.92
C LEU A 50 -5.02 3.12 14.71
N TYR A 51 -4.62 4.37 14.88
CA TYR A 51 -3.40 4.71 15.60
C TYR A 51 -3.42 4.16 17.04
N GLU A 52 -4.51 4.38 17.77
CA GLU A 52 -4.67 3.91 19.15
C GLU A 52 -4.72 2.39 19.23
N TYR A 53 -5.36 1.72 18.25
CA TYR A 53 -5.33 0.26 18.17
C TYR A 53 -3.91 -0.27 17.95
N LEU A 54 -3.14 0.32 17.04
CA LEU A 54 -1.77 -0.11 16.76
C LEU A 54 -0.85 0.14 17.96
N ALA A 55 -0.85 1.37 18.48
CA ALA A 55 0.04 1.79 19.54
C ALA A 55 -0.32 1.21 20.91
N GLY A 56 -1.62 1.17 21.25
CA GLY A 56 -2.11 0.76 22.55
C GLY A 56 -2.33 -0.74 22.72
N PHE A 57 -2.60 -1.47 21.63
CA PHE A 57 -2.99 -2.87 21.71
C PHE A 57 -2.17 -3.79 20.82
N TYR A 58 -2.09 -3.52 19.51
CA TYR A 58 -1.58 -4.48 18.54
C TYR A 58 -0.08 -4.71 18.66
N LEU A 59 0.73 -3.65 18.51
CA LEU A 59 2.19 -3.74 18.50
C LEU A 59 2.78 -4.30 19.81
N PRO A 60 2.40 -3.82 21.02
CA PRO A 60 2.97 -4.37 22.25
C PRO A 60 2.59 -5.83 22.50
N LYS A 61 1.46 -6.31 21.96
CA LYS A 61 1.05 -7.72 22.08
C LYS A 61 1.66 -8.61 21.01
N ARG A 62 1.72 -8.13 19.77
CA ARG A 62 2.18 -8.91 18.61
C ARG A 62 3.71 -8.98 18.51
N TYR A 63 4.39 -7.93 18.96
CA TYR A 63 5.84 -7.77 18.88
C TYR A 63 6.43 -7.29 20.22
N PRO A 64 6.21 -8.02 21.33
CA PRO A 64 6.60 -7.57 22.69
C PRO A 64 8.12 -7.42 22.89
N THR A 65 8.93 -8.00 22.00
CA THR A 65 10.39 -7.84 22.00
C THR A 65 10.86 -6.56 21.32
N LEU A 66 10.00 -5.93 20.51
CA LEU A 66 10.28 -4.67 19.83
C LEU A 66 9.49 -3.50 20.40
N PHE A 67 8.30 -3.75 20.94
CA PHE A 67 7.45 -2.69 21.49
C PHE A 67 7.00 -3.01 22.91
N ARG A 68 7.11 -2.02 23.79
CA ARG A 68 6.71 -2.13 25.19
C ARG A 68 5.85 -0.94 25.61
N THR A 69 4.78 -1.22 26.32
CA THR A 69 4.01 -0.16 27.01
C THR A 69 4.79 0.31 28.23
N ARG A 70 4.97 1.63 28.36
CA ARG A 70 5.48 2.30 29.56
C ARG A 70 4.51 3.40 29.99
N VAL A 71 4.71 3.90 31.22
CA VAL A 71 4.06 5.10 31.71
C VAL A 71 5.10 6.21 31.77
N ASP A 72 4.83 7.33 31.13
CA ASP A 72 5.66 8.53 31.14
C ASP A 72 4.77 9.75 31.45
N GLY A 73 5.13 10.51 32.49
CA GLY A 73 4.33 11.65 32.95
C GLY A 73 2.88 11.31 33.35
N GLY A 74 2.60 10.05 33.71
CA GLY A 74 1.24 9.56 34.03
C GLY A 74 0.43 9.10 32.81
N GLU A 75 0.99 9.19 31.60
CA GLU A 75 0.36 8.78 30.36
C GLU A 75 0.98 7.48 29.83
N ALA A 76 0.17 6.62 29.21
CA ALA A 76 0.67 5.41 28.58
C ALA A 76 1.34 5.73 27.24
N VAL A 77 2.57 5.27 27.06
CA VAL A 77 3.36 5.41 25.84
C VAL A 77 3.81 4.04 25.34
N LEU A 78 3.85 3.86 24.03
CA LEU A 78 4.50 2.75 23.37
C LEU A 78 5.95 3.11 23.10
N GLU A 79 6.89 2.37 23.68
CA GLU A 79 8.32 2.46 23.38
C GLU A 79 8.66 1.46 22.28
N ASN A 80 9.25 1.94 21.18
CA ASN A 80 9.91 1.12 20.18
C ASN A 80 11.36 0.88 20.60
N LEU A 81 11.67 -0.31 21.10
CA LEU A 81 12.97 -0.70 21.62
C LEU A 81 14.06 -0.72 20.53
N ALA A 82 13.69 -0.86 19.26
CA ALA A 82 14.64 -0.89 18.15
C ALA A 82 15.09 0.52 17.72
N SER A 83 14.19 1.51 17.76
CA SER A 83 14.52 2.91 17.42
C SER A 83 14.76 3.81 18.64
N ALA A 84 14.48 3.32 19.85
CA ALA A 84 14.42 4.08 21.10
C ALA A 84 13.41 5.24 21.09
N GLU A 85 12.44 5.23 20.18
CA GLU A 85 11.38 6.24 20.11
C GLU A 85 10.17 5.87 20.95
N THR A 86 9.43 6.89 21.37
CA THR A 86 8.20 6.74 22.14
C THR A 86 7.01 7.38 21.43
N TYR A 87 5.87 6.69 21.46
CA TYR A 87 4.62 7.10 20.84
C TYR A 87 3.52 7.14 21.91
N PRO A 88 2.77 8.23 22.09
CA PRO A 88 1.64 8.23 23.01
C PRO A 88 0.61 7.19 22.58
N GLN A 89 0.08 6.37 23.49
CA GLN A 89 -0.93 5.36 23.12
C GLN A 89 -2.29 5.96 22.79
N ARG A 90 -2.55 7.17 23.30
CA ARG A 90 -3.68 8.01 22.88
C ARG A 90 -3.28 8.85 21.68
N ALA A 91 -4.17 8.99 20.70
CA ALA A 91 -3.88 9.83 19.55
C ALA A 91 -3.73 11.30 19.97
N PRO A 92 -2.76 12.03 19.39
CA PRO A 92 -2.73 13.47 19.47
C PRO A 92 -4.08 14.10 19.06
N SER A 93 -4.40 15.26 19.62
CA SER A 93 -5.63 16.00 19.27
C SER A 93 -5.64 16.42 17.80
N ALA A 94 -4.48 16.84 17.27
CA ALA A 94 -4.30 17.20 15.87
C ALA A 94 -4.19 15.95 14.98
N THR A 95 -5.04 15.88 13.95
CA THR A 95 -5.08 14.77 12.98
C THR A 95 -3.72 14.59 12.28
N ASP A 96 -3.08 15.68 11.85
CA ASP A 96 -1.78 15.63 11.16
C ASP A 96 -0.68 15.03 12.05
N ALA A 97 -0.67 15.36 13.35
CA ALA A 97 0.27 14.78 14.30
C ALA A 97 0.01 13.27 14.50
N THR A 98 -1.25 12.84 14.47
CA THR A 98 -1.60 11.41 14.51
C THR A 98 -1.16 10.69 13.25
N MET A 99 -1.39 11.29 12.07
CA MET A 99 -0.96 10.74 10.77
C MET A 99 0.56 10.63 10.67
N GLN A 100 1.31 11.64 11.12
CA GLN A 100 2.77 11.61 11.12
C GLN A 100 3.32 10.48 12.00
N ARG A 101 2.71 10.26 13.18
CA ARG A 101 3.07 9.13 14.05
C ARG A 101 2.71 7.80 13.41
N LEU A 102 1.52 7.68 12.82
CA LEU A 102 1.09 6.47 12.12
C LEU A 102 2.07 6.12 10.98
N GLY A 103 2.50 7.12 10.21
CA GLY A 103 3.44 6.95 9.10
C GLY A 103 4.88 6.61 9.52
N THR A 104 5.22 6.77 10.80
CA THR A 104 6.56 6.48 11.33
C THR A 104 6.54 5.39 12.41
N LEU A 105 5.38 4.80 12.69
CA LEU A 105 5.20 3.74 13.68
C LEU A 105 5.49 2.36 13.08
N VAL A 106 5.06 2.13 11.84
CA VAL A 106 5.19 0.87 11.11
C VAL A 106 5.53 1.10 9.63
N ASP A 107 5.90 0.03 8.91
CA ASP A 107 6.34 0.07 7.50
C ASP A 107 5.19 -0.23 6.52
N GLU A 108 3.99 0.27 6.85
CA GLU A 108 2.79 0.12 6.04
C GLU A 108 2.30 1.50 5.62
N ASP A 109 1.80 1.60 4.39
CA ASP A 109 1.04 2.74 3.90
C ASP A 109 -0.46 2.51 4.11
N PHE A 110 -1.19 3.59 4.33
CA PHE A 110 -2.58 3.58 4.79
C PHE A 110 -3.45 4.41 3.86
N ILE A 111 -4.58 3.86 3.42
CA ILE A 111 -5.65 4.60 2.74
C ILE A 111 -6.96 4.32 3.49
N PHE A 112 -7.63 5.39 3.91
CA PHE A 112 -8.85 5.37 4.71
C PHE A 112 -10.06 5.52 3.79
N LEU A 113 -10.87 4.47 3.74
CA LEU A 113 -12.07 4.38 2.93
C LEU A 113 -13.30 4.51 3.83
N MET A 114 -14.09 5.55 3.64
CA MET A 114 -15.29 5.79 4.45
C MET A 114 -16.55 5.37 3.68
N PRO A 115 -17.54 4.79 4.37
CA PRO A 115 -18.84 4.50 3.77
C PRO A 115 -19.60 5.80 3.41
N PRO A 116 -20.69 5.69 2.63
CA PRO A 116 -21.62 6.79 2.41
C PRO A 116 -22.07 7.45 3.73
N PRO A 117 -22.10 8.79 3.83
CA PRO A 117 -22.40 9.50 5.07
C PRO A 117 -23.84 9.31 5.57
N ASP A 118 -24.77 9.03 4.66
CA ASP A 118 -26.19 8.78 4.96
C ASP A 118 -26.46 7.35 5.45
N GLY A 119 -25.41 6.52 5.60
CA GLY A 119 -25.53 5.13 6.01
C GLY A 119 -26.19 4.23 4.96
N THR A 120 -26.42 4.75 3.75
CA THR A 120 -26.92 3.95 2.64
C THR A 120 -25.85 2.97 2.15
N ARG A 121 -26.29 1.92 1.47
CA ARG A 121 -25.36 1.07 0.73
C ARG A 121 -24.87 1.85 -0.47
N GLY A 122 -23.56 1.85 -0.69
CA GLY A 122 -22.95 2.61 -1.77
C GLY A 122 -21.44 2.46 -1.76
N GLU A 123 -20.80 3.16 -2.70
CA GLU A 123 -19.36 3.08 -2.84
C GLU A 123 -18.65 3.79 -1.68
N TYR A 124 -17.59 3.13 -1.21
CA TYR A 124 -16.67 3.76 -0.29
C TYR A 124 -15.88 4.84 -1.03
N THR A 125 -15.51 5.88 -0.30
CA THR A 125 -14.73 7.01 -0.83
C THR A 125 -13.41 7.12 -0.10
N ILE A 126 -12.35 7.53 -0.80
CA ILE A 126 -11.07 7.86 -0.15
C ILE A 126 -11.26 9.16 0.63
N GLN A 127 -11.10 9.10 1.95
CA GLN A 127 -11.25 10.28 2.82
C GLN A 127 -9.94 10.67 3.52
N GLY A 128 -8.90 9.85 3.42
CA GLY A 128 -7.57 10.21 3.87
C GLY A 128 -6.54 9.13 3.60
N TRP A 129 -5.27 9.46 3.82
CA TRP A 129 -4.15 8.56 3.62
C TRP A 129 -2.90 8.98 4.40
N VAL A 130 -2.04 8.00 4.64
CA VAL A 130 -0.63 8.16 5.01
C VAL A 130 0.17 7.23 4.12
N VAL A 131 0.75 7.76 3.04
CA VAL A 131 1.39 6.99 1.97
C VAL A 131 2.76 7.55 1.66
N CYS A 132 3.81 6.80 1.99
CA CYS A 132 5.19 7.14 1.68
C CYS A 132 5.65 6.51 0.36
N PHE A 133 5.26 5.27 0.07
CA PHE A 133 5.78 4.48 -1.05
C PHE A 133 4.76 4.36 -2.19
N THR A 134 4.39 5.51 -2.77
CA THR A 134 3.50 5.59 -3.94
C THR A 134 4.03 4.76 -5.12
N SER A 135 3.13 4.18 -5.89
CA SER A 135 3.47 3.35 -7.07
C SER A 135 3.32 4.09 -8.40
N GLY A 136 3.45 5.41 -8.41
CA GLY A 136 3.41 6.24 -9.63
C GLY A 136 2.07 6.90 -9.94
N PHE A 137 1.11 6.86 -9.01
CA PHE A 137 -0.15 7.60 -9.08
C PHE A 137 -0.15 8.78 -8.12
N ASP A 138 -0.98 9.79 -8.40
CA ASP A 138 -1.16 10.94 -7.53
C ASP A 138 -2.41 10.79 -6.66
N LEU A 139 -2.27 10.97 -5.35
CA LEU A 139 -3.34 10.80 -4.36
C LEU A 139 -4.26 12.02 -4.19
N PRO A 140 -3.77 13.28 -4.17
CA PRO A 140 -4.60 14.47 -4.01
C PRO A 140 -5.84 14.54 -4.91
N PRO A 141 -5.78 14.19 -6.22
CA PRO A 141 -6.97 14.18 -7.08
C PRO A 141 -8.01 13.11 -6.72
N LEU A 142 -7.61 12.09 -5.94
CA LEU A 142 -8.46 10.97 -5.52
C LEU A 142 -9.20 11.23 -4.20
N LEU A 143 -8.90 12.33 -3.50
CA LEU A 143 -9.60 12.69 -2.26
C LEU A 143 -11.10 12.88 -2.52
N GLU A 144 -11.92 12.32 -1.64
CA GLU A 144 -13.39 12.28 -1.70
C GLU A 144 -13.96 11.55 -2.93
N LYS A 145 -13.12 10.89 -3.73
CA LYS A 145 -13.59 10.15 -4.91
C LYS A 145 -14.05 8.74 -4.54
N PRO A 146 -15.09 8.22 -5.21
CA PRO A 146 -15.57 6.86 -5.02
C PRO A 146 -14.60 5.85 -5.66
N LEU A 147 -14.64 4.60 -5.18
CA LEU A 147 -13.74 3.56 -5.67
C LEU A 147 -13.86 3.30 -7.18
N SER A 148 -15.04 3.47 -7.79
CA SER A 148 -15.22 3.42 -9.24
C SER A 148 -14.36 4.43 -9.98
N PHE A 149 -14.32 5.68 -9.50
CA PHE A 149 -13.47 6.73 -10.09
C PHE A 149 -11.98 6.37 -9.98
N VAL A 150 -11.56 5.89 -8.79
CA VAL A 150 -10.16 5.50 -8.53
C VAL A 150 -9.72 4.36 -9.45
N HIS A 151 -10.60 3.40 -9.73
CA HIS A 151 -10.30 2.22 -10.53
C HIS A 151 -10.67 2.34 -12.01
N ALA A 152 -11.19 3.48 -12.46
CA ALA A 152 -11.51 3.72 -13.88
C ALA A 152 -10.35 3.40 -14.85
N PRO A 153 -9.07 3.63 -14.51
CA PRO A 153 -7.95 3.26 -15.39
C PRO A 153 -7.67 1.75 -15.47
N VAL A 154 -8.24 0.93 -14.57
CA VAL A 154 -7.98 -0.51 -14.49
C VAL A 154 -8.80 -1.26 -15.55
N PRO A 155 -8.16 -1.94 -16.52
CA PRO A 155 -8.90 -2.62 -17.57
C PRO A 155 -9.84 -3.70 -17.04
N GLY A 156 -11.09 -3.70 -17.53
CA GLY A 156 -12.11 -4.65 -17.11
C GLY A 156 -12.70 -4.40 -15.73
N TYR A 157 -12.38 -3.27 -15.09
CA TYR A 157 -12.92 -2.97 -13.76
C TYR A 157 -14.44 -2.87 -13.78
N GLU A 158 -14.99 -1.99 -14.61
CA GLU A 158 -16.44 -1.73 -14.64
C GLU A 158 -17.22 -3.00 -14.99
N GLU A 159 -16.76 -3.74 -16.00
CA GLU A 159 -17.50 -4.87 -16.56
C GLU A 159 -17.32 -6.16 -15.75
N LYS A 160 -16.18 -6.34 -15.08
CA LYS A 160 -15.84 -7.64 -14.43
C LYS A 160 -15.62 -7.57 -12.92
N LEU A 161 -15.27 -6.41 -12.37
CA LEU A 161 -14.82 -6.32 -10.97
C LEU A 161 -15.67 -5.40 -10.08
N GLY A 162 -16.18 -4.29 -10.60
CA GLY A 162 -16.79 -3.21 -9.81
C GLY A 162 -17.92 -3.71 -8.90
N LEU A 163 -18.91 -4.40 -9.47
CA LEU A 163 -20.02 -4.96 -8.68
C LEU A 163 -19.57 -5.97 -7.62
N SER A 164 -18.57 -6.80 -7.94
CA SER A 164 -18.05 -7.81 -7.01
C SER A 164 -17.29 -7.14 -5.86
N MET A 165 -16.49 -6.12 -6.16
CA MET A 165 -15.76 -5.32 -5.19
C MET A 165 -16.72 -4.58 -4.26
N THR A 166 -17.71 -3.85 -4.79
CA THR A 166 -18.71 -3.15 -3.96
C THR A 166 -19.45 -4.09 -3.02
N ARG A 167 -19.91 -5.26 -3.52
CA ARG A 167 -20.57 -6.28 -2.69
C ARG A 167 -19.65 -6.86 -1.61
N TRP A 168 -18.36 -7.00 -1.91
CA TRP A 168 -17.38 -7.49 -0.95
C TRP A 168 -17.13 -6.46 0.16
N PHE A 169 -16.98 -5.18 -0.22
CA PHE A 169 -16.79 -4.07 0.73
C PHE A 169 -17.97 -3.97 1.70
N ASP A 170 -19.20 -4.13 1.22
CA ASP A 170 -20.42 -4.20 2.05
C ASP A 170 -20.35 -5.34 3.08
N ARG A 171 -19.91 -6.53 2.66
CA ARG A 171 -19.92 -7.77 3.45
C ARG A 171 -18.74 -7.91 4.41
N LEU A 172 -17.67 -7.13 4.25
CA LEU A 172 -16.47 -7.23 5.08
C LEU A 172 -16.82 -6.94 6.56
N ALA A 173 -16.88 -7.98 7.38
CA ALA A 173 -17.21 -7.85 8.80
C ALA A 173 -16.04 -7.26 9.61
N VAL A 174 -16.36 -6.58 10.70
CA VAL A 174 -15.37 -6.18 11.72
C VAL A 174 -14.65 -7.43 12.25
N GLY A 175 -13.36 -7.30 12.50
CA GLY A 175 -12.50 -8.40 12.98
C GLY A 175 -12.06 -9.38 11.89
N ARG A 176 -12.55 -9.25 10.65
CA ARG A 176 -12.02 -10.02 9.51
C ARG A 176 -10.90 -9.24 8.83
N LEU A 177 -9.71 -9.84 8.82
CA LEU A 177 -8.59 -9.39 8.00
C LEU A 177 -8.58 -10.17 6.69
N THR A 178 -8.43 -9.46 5.59
CA THR A 178 -8.24 -10.06 4.27
C THR A 178 -6.95 -9.54 3.68
N ARG A 179 -6.26 -10.39 2.93
CA ARG A 179 -5.02 -10.06 2.25
C ARG A 179 -5.09 -10.36 0.76
N ARG A 180 -4.38 -9.56 -0.01
CA ARG A 180 -4.10 -9.80 -1.42
C ARG A 180 -2.70 -9.30 -1.76
N TYR A 181 -2.23 -9.72 -2.92
CA TYR A 181 -0.99 -9.19 -3.49
C TYR A 181 -1.32 -8.37 -4.73
N ASN A 182 -0.61 -7.26 -4.88
CA ASN A 182 -0.47 -6.55 -6.14
C ASN A 182 1.01 -6.60 -6.53
N TRP A 183 1.31 -6.63 -7.82
CA TRP A 183 2.70 -6.61 -8.30
C TRP A 183 2.84 -5.87 -9.62
N ALA A 184 4.04 -5.38 -9.85
CA ALA A 184 4.49 -4.80 -11.11
C ALA A 184 6.02 -4.96 -11.24
N ILE A 185 6.54 -4.76 -12.44
CA ILE A 185 7.98 -4.55 -12.65
C ILE A 185 8.23 -3.05 -12.69
N THR A 186 9.23 -2.59 -11.94
CA THR A 186 9.76 -1.23 -12.04
C THR A 186 11.15 -1.30 -12.66
N VAL A 187 11.51 -0.33 -13.49
CA VAL A 187 12.82 -0.26 -14.16
C VAL A 187 13.81 0.63 -13.40
N HIS A 188 13.56 0.81 -12.10
CA HIS A 188 14.38 1.55 -11.14
C HIS A 188 14.22 0.93 -9.73
N GLY A 189 15.11 1.31 -8.81
CA GLY A 189 15.13 0.88 -7.40
C GLY A 189 14.37 1.77 -6.39
N GLY A 190 13.63 2.79 -6.83
CA GLY A 190 12.91 3.70 -5.94
C GLY A 190 11.66 3.08 -5.30
N LEU A 191 11.47 3.32 -3.99
CA LEU A 191 10.27 2.91 -3.24
C LEU A 191 9.11 3.88 -3.38
N ARG A 192 9.40 5.18 -3.44
CA ARG A 192 8.43 6.24 -3.72
C ARG A 192 8.56 6.64 -5.18
N LEU A 193 7.44 6.58 -5.90
CA LEU A 193 7.37 6.95 -7.31
C LEU A 193 6.38 8.10 -7.49
N SER A 194 6.87 9.18 -8.07
CA SER A 194 6.10 10.32 -8.52
C SER A 194 5.19 9.93 -9.68
N HIS A 195 4.21 10.78 -9.97
CA HIS A 195 3.30 10.56 -11.09
C HIS A 195 4.07 10.31 -12.38
N GLY A 196 3.73 9.23 -13.09
CA GLY A 196 4.38 8.88 -14.37
C GLY A 196 5.73 8.17 -14.26
N GLU A 197 6.37 8.10 -13.08
CA GLU A 197 7.66 7.39 -12.92
C GLU A 197 7.51 5.86 -12.96
N ASN A 198 6.29 5.36 -12.73
CA ASN A 198 5.98 3.95 -12.94
C ASN A 198 5.38 3.77 -14.34
N ALA A 199 5.86 2.77 -15.09
CA ALA A 199 5.30 2.38 -16.39
C ALA A 199 3.80 2.07 -16.33
N LEU A 200 3.25 1.72 -15.16
CA LEU A 200 1.80 1.64 -14.88
C LEU A 200 1.04 2.94 -15.21
N TYR A 201 1.68 4.09 -15.01
CA TYR A 201 1.06 5.43 -15.02
C TYR A 201 1.75 6.42 -15.98
N ALA A 202 2.82 6.00 -16.68
CA ALA A 202 3.57 6.81 -17.65
C ALA A 202 2.80 7.12 -18.95
N PHE A 203 1.55 6.67 -19.10
CA PHE A 203 0.81 6.69 -20.36
C PHE A 203 0.36 8.08 -20.85
N HIS A 204 0.51 9.14 -20.03
CA HIS A 204 0.04 10.48 -20.41
C HIS A 204 1.14 11.45 -20.84
N GLU A 205 2.41 11.23 -20.49
CA GLU A 205 3.47 12.19 -20.82
C GLU A 205 4.72 11.47 -21.35
N THR A 206 4.92 11.57 -22.67
CA THR A 206 6.23 11.61 -23.32
C THR A 206 7.28 10.59 -22.86
N SER A 207 7.14 9.33 -23.28
CA SER A 207 8.30 8.54 -23.67
C SER A 207 7.87 7.27 -24.40
N ARG A 208 7.71 7.40 -25.73
CA ARG A 208 8.08 6.31 -26.65
C ARG A 208 9.60 6.11 -26.62
N GLN A 209 10.21 6.03 -25.43
CA GLN A 209 11.56 5.50 -25.34
C GLN A 209 11.46 4.06 -25.80
N GLN A 210 12.18 3.79 -26.89
CA GLN A 210 12.14 2.54 -27.62
C GLN A 210 12.32 1.39 -26.63
N GLN A 211 11.63 0.30 -26.92
CA GLN A 211 11.58 -1.00 -26.23
C GLN A 211 12.96 -1.64 -25.90
N THR A 212 14.06 -0.94 -26.17
CA THR A 212 15.38 -1.51 -26.41
C THR A 212 16.45 -1.15 -25.38
N ASP A 213 16.17 -0.31 -24.37
CA ASP A 213 17.20 0.11 -23.40
C ASP A 213 16.74 0.01 -21.92
N VAL A 214 16.03 -1.07 -21.59
CA VAL A 214 15.74 -1.37 -20.18
C VAL A 214 17.01 -1.91 -19.52
N ASP A 215 17.59 -1.10 -18.64
CA ASP A 215 18.69 -1.51 -17.78
C ASP A 215 18.18 -2.51 -16.72
N ILE A 216 18.36 -3.80 -17.01
CA ILE A 216 17.89 -4.90 -16.17
C ILE A 216 18.51 -4.86 -14.76
N SER A 217 19.74 -4.35 -14.62
CA SER A 217 20.40 -4.24 -13.31
C SER A 217 19.65 -3.31 -12.34
N LYS A 218 18.83 -2.40 -12.89
CA LYS A 218 17.97 -1.49 -12.13
C LYS A 218 16.52 -1.98 -12.02
N ALA A 219 16.17 -3.06 -12.71
CA ALA A 219 14.82 -3.58 -12.71
C ALA A 219 14.52 -4.38 -11.43
N HIS A 220 13.33 -4.16 -10.89
CA HIS A 220 12.88 -4.79 -9.65
C HIS A 220 11.46 -5.36 -9.82
N LEU A 221 11.20 -6.47 -9.16
CA LEU A 221 9.86 -6.91 -8.84
C LEU A 221 9.35 -6.08 -7.65
N ARG A 222 8.38 -5.21 -7.92
CA ARG A 222 7.65 -4.47 -6.89
C ARG A 222 6.41 -5.26 -6.50
N THR A 223 6.26 -5.60 -5.22
CA THR A 223 5.05 -6.24 -4.70
C THR A 223 4.47 -5.45 -3.54
N GLU A 224 3.15 -5.49 -3.42
CA GLU A 224 2.42 -4.91 -2.31
C GLU A 224 1.62 -6.01 -1.64
N LEU A 225 1.95 -6.31 -0.37
CA LEU A 225 1.10 -7.09 0.51
C LEU A 225 0.03 -6.15 1.03
N GLN A 226 -1.18 -6.27 0.51
CA GLN A 226 -2.30 -5.41 0.83
C GLN A 226 -3.26 -6.11 1.79
N HIS A 227 -3.55 -5.45 2.90
CA HIS A 227 -4.52 -5.82 3.90
C HIS A 227 -5.74 -4.91 3.84
N LEU A 228 -6.92 -5.52 3.93
CA LEU A 228 -8.19 -4.81 4.04
C LEU A 228 -8.95 -5.35 5.26
N TYR A 229 -9.38 -4.45 6.12
CA TYR A 229 -10.20 -4.75 7.29
C TYR A 229 -11.06 -3.56 7.64
N ARG A 230 -12.17 -3.84 8.34
CA ARG A 230 -13.11 -2.84 8.81
C ARG A 230 -12.85 -2.51 10.28
N LEU A 231 -12.68 -1.23 10.57
CA LEU A 231 -12.55 -0.72 11.93
C LEU A 231 -13.87 -0.86 12.72
N PRO A 232 -13.84 -1.27 13.99
CA PRO A 232 -15.03 -1.53 14.80
C PRO A 232 -15.92 -0.30 15.02
N SER A 233 -15.34 0.85 15.35
CA SER A 233 -16.07 2.06 15.79
C SER A 233 -16.40 2.99 14.62
N SER A 234 -15.39 3.41 13.85
CA SER A 234 -15.59 4.31 12.69
C SER A 234 -16.25 3.61 11.50
N ARG A 235 -16.23 2.28 11.48
CA ARG A 235 -16.70 1.44 10.35
C ARG A 235 -15.95 1.68 9.04
N ALA A 236 -14.87 2.46 9.07
CA ALA A 236 -14.00 2.67 7.93
C ALA A 236 -13.36 1.36 7.50
N ILE A 237 -13.12 1.22 6.20
CA ILE A 237 -12.24 0.18 5.68
C ILE A 237 -10.88 0.82 5.49
N VAL A 238 -9.85 0.18 6.06
CA VAL A 238 -8.47 0.63 5.88
C VAL A 238 -7.81 -0.31 4.90
N LEU A 239 -7.30 0.24 3.80
CA LEU A 239 -6.33 -0.43 2.95
C LEU A 239 -4.94 -0.14 3.54
N MET A 240 -4.34 -1.15 4.17
CA MET A 240 -2.95 -1.12 4.61
C MET A 240 -2.10 -1.87 3.61
N TYR A 241 -0.93 -1.37 3.24
CA TYR A 241 -0.03 -2.17 2.42
C TYR A 241 1.44 -1.95 2.73
N LYS A 242 2.20 -3.04 2.67
CA LYS A 242 3.65 -3.02 2.73
C LYS A 242 4.21 -3.25 1.33
N THR A 243 5.13 -2.39 0.91
CA THR A 243 5.79 -2.47 -0.39
C THR A 243 7.14 -3.17 -0.26
N TYR A 244 7.28 -4.28 -0.97
CA TYR A 244 8.55 -4.95 -1.19
C TYR A 244 9.10 -4.63 -2.57
N LEU A 245 10.42 -4.56 -2.65
CA LEU A 245 11.14 -4.29 -3.88
C LEU A 245 12.33 -5.25 -3.93
N TYR A 246 12.32 -6.15 -4.93
CA TYR A 246 13.32 -7.19 -5.09
C TYR A 246 14.04 -7.00 -6.42
N PRO A 247 15.37 -6.86 -6.46
CA PRO A 247 16.12 -6.90 -7.71
C PRO A 247 15.76 -8.16 -8.51
N LEU A 248 15.64 -8.05 -9.83
CA LEU A 248 15.34 -9.23 -10.65
C LEU A 248 16.45 -10.28 -10.61
N GLU A 249 17.69 -9.85 -10.35
CA GLU A 249 18.84 -10.73 -10.13
C GLU A 249 18.61 -11.68 -8.96
N ASP A 250 18.10 -11.18 -7.83
CA ASP A 250 17.82 -11.99 -6.64
C ASP A 250 16.69 -12.99 -6.92
N ILE A 251 15.61 -12.55 -7.56
CA ILE A 251 14.49 -13.42 -7.96
C ILE A 251 14.98 -14.56 -8.87
N LYS A 252 15.89 -14.25 -9.79
CA LYS A 252 16.49 -15.25 -10.68
C LYS A 252 17.40 -16.20 -9.90
N ALA A 253 18.26 -15.68 -9.03
CA ALA A 253 19.19 -16.46 -8.21
C ALA A 253 18.46 -17.45 -7.28
N GLU A 254 17.27 -17.08 -6.80
CA GLU A 254 16.38 -17.95 -6.01
C GLU A 254 15.64 -19.02 -6.85
N GLY A 255 15.88 -19.08 -8.16
CA GLY A 255 15.26 -20.04 -9.07
C GLY A 255 13.82 -19.69 -9.46
N GLN A 256 13.34 -18.48 -9.15
CA GLN A 256 11.97 -18.03 -9.43
C GLN A 256 11.82 -17.30 -10.77
N GLY A 257 12.91 -17.16 -11.54
CA GLY A 257 12.91 -16.43 -12.81
C GLY A 257 11.91 -16.96 -13.83
N GLY A 258 11.84 -18.28 -14.02
CA GLY A 258 10.89 -18.91 -14.94
C GLY A 258 9.43 -18.62 -14.56
N ALA A 259 9.09 -18.76 -13.27
CA ALA A 259 7.74 -18.51 -12.78
C ALA A 259 7.31 -17.03 -12.94
N LEU A 260 8.23 -16.09 -12.67
CA LEU A 260 7.96 -14.67 -12.90
C LEU A 260 7.80 -14.35 -14.40
N ALA A 261 8.63 -14.92 -15.27
CA ALA A 261 8.52 -14.74 -16.72
C ALA A 261 7.17 -15.27 -17.25
N ASP A 262 6.69 -16.40 -16.74
CA ASP A 262 5.38 -16.95 -17.09
C ASP A 262 4.24 -16.05 -16.58
N ALA A 263 4.36 -15.49 -15.36
CA ALA A 263 3.40 -14.53 -14.83
C ALA A 263 3.33 -13.24 -15.68
N ILE A 264 4.47 -12.76 -16.17
CA ILE A 264 4.55 -11.63 -17.11
C ILE A 264 3.86 -12.00 -18.43
N GLY A 265 4.16 -13.18 -18.99
CA GLY A 265 3.51 -13.68 -20.21
C GLY A 265 1.99 -13.85 -20.06
N GLY A 266 1.52 -14.11 -18.84
CA GLY A 266 0.10 -14.21 -18.52
C GLY A 266 -0.66 -12.87 -18.61
N LEU A 267 0.03 -11.72 -18.57
CA LEU A 267 -0.62 -10.41 -18.64
C LEU A 267 -1.37 -10.18 -19.96
N SER A 268 -0.81 -10.64 -21.08
CA SER A 268 -1.43 -10.52 -22.41
C SER A 268 -2.33 -11.71 -22.76
N LYS A 269 -2.14 -12.86 -22.11
CA LYS A 269 -2.89 -14.11 -22.39
C LYS A 269 -4.09 -14.35 -21.46
N GLY A 270 -4.19 -13.59 -20.37
CA GLY A 270 -5.26 -13.75 -19.38
C GLY A 270 -6.63 -13.23 -19.83
N ASN A 271 -7.60 -13.27 -18.92
CA ASN A 271 -8.99 -12.86 -19.17
C ASN A 271 -9.18 -11.37 -19.48
N VAL A 272 -8.14 -10.55 -19.32
CA VAL A 272 -8.13 -9.12 -19.66
C VAL A 272 -6.77 -8.78 -20.31
N PRO A 273 -6.58 -9.04 -21.62
CA PRO A 273 -5.30 -8.82 -22.31
C PRO A 273 -4.75 -7.38 -22.21
N ALA A 274 -5.64 -6.40 -22.10
CA ALA A 274 -5.28 -4.98 -21.90
C ALA A 274 -4.49 -4.73 -20.59
N MET A 275 -4.43 -5.72 -19.68
CA MET A 275 -3.61 -5.66 -18.48
C MET A 275 -2.10 -5.59 -18.80
N ALA A 276 -1.65 -6.14 -19.94
CA ALA A 276 -0.27 -6.01 -20.40
C ALA A 276 0.12 -4.54 -20.62
N LYS A 277 -0.72 -3.81 -21.36
CA LYS A 277 -0.57 -2.37 -21.55
C LYS A 277 -0.66 -1.63 -20.23
N TYR A 278 -1.70 -1.88 -19.43
CA TYR A 278 -1.88 -1.23 -18.13
C TYR A 278 -0.67 -1.41 -17.20
N LYS A 279 -0.02 -2.59 -17.19
CA LYS A 279 1.20 -2.85 -16.40
C LYS A 279 2.50 -2.45 -17.07
N GLY A 280 2.44 -1.85 -18.27
CA GLY A 280 3.60 -1.42 -19.04
C GLY A 280 4.47 -2.57 -19.56
N SER A 281 3.99 -3.82 -19.54
CA SER A 281 4.80 -4.98 -19.96
C SER A 281 5.12 -4.98 -21.45
N GLU A 282 4.42 -4.17 -22.24
CA GLU A 282 4.79 -3.91 -23.65
C GLU A 282 6.14 -3.19 -23.77
N ILE A 283 6.55 -2.45 -22.74
CA ILE A 283 7.80 -1.68 -22.72
C ILE A 283 8.96 -2.55 -22.23
N TRP A 284 8.80 -3.22 -21.08
CA TRP A 284 9.88 -3.93 -20.40
C TRP A 284 9.82 -5.47 -20.50
N GLY A 285 8.68 -6.02 -20.96
CA GLY A 285 8.38 -7.44 -20.83
C GLY A 285 9.33 -8.38 -21.56
N GLU A 286 9.75 -8.02 -22.79
CA GLU A 286 10.65 -8.86 -23.58
C GLU A 286 12.05 -8.95 -22.93
N ALA A 287 12.66 -7.79 -22.63
CA ALA A 287 13.98 -7.71 -22.02
C ALA A 287 14.02 -8.44 -20.66
N VAL A 288 13.00 -8.20 -19.82
CA VAL A 288 12.87 -8.83 -18.51
C VAL A 288 12.70 -10.35 -18.63
N CYS A 289 11.79 -10.82 -19.48
CA CYS A 289 11.58 -12.27 -19.65
C CYS A 289 12.82 -12.98 -20.22
N LYS A 290 13.56 -12.34 -21.14
CA LYS A 290 14.81 -12.88 -21.68
C LYS A 290 15.85 -13.05 -20.59
N PHE A 291 16.02 -12.05 -19.72
CA PHE A 291 16.94 -12.13 -18.59
C PHE A 291 16.53 -13.21 -17.57
N LEU A 292 15.25 -13.24 -17.18
CA LEU A 292 14.76 -14.18 -16.17
C LEU A 292 14.88 -15.65 -16.58
N ARG A 293 14.97 -15.93 -17.89
CA ARG A 293 15.08 -17.28 -18.47
C ARG A 293 16.48 -17.65 -18.95
N SER A 294 17.46 -16.75 -18.89
CA SER A 294 18.83 -17.03 -19.34
C SER A 294 19.68 -17.81 -18.35
#